data_AF-A0A9D9S696-F1
#
_entry.id   AF-A0A9D9S696-F1
#
_cell.length_a   1.000
_cell.length_b   1.000
_cell.length_c   1.000
_cell.angle_alpha   90.00
_cell.angle_beta   90.00
_cell.angle_gamma   90.00
#
_symmetry.space_group_name_H-M   'P 1'
#
loop_
_entity.id
_entity.type
_entity.pdbx_description
1 polymer ?
#
loop_
_entity_poly.entity_id
_entity_poly.type
_entity_poly.pdbx_seq_one_letter_code
_entity_poly.pdbx_strand_id
1 'polypeptide(L)'
;LLKVFARDAKNLRTLIQGTGIAGDPTYVPWLIKHMEDLKLARLAGESFTFITGLDLAYLDLERKPPEDVEFGPNDDPDDDDVAMDEDDSLPWPDVPKITAWWAANSLRFQSGVRYFMGEPVSREHCLSVLKGGCQRQRIAAAQYLCLLQPGTPLFNTSAPAWRQQRWLAKMA
;
A
#
# COMPACT_ATOMS: atom_id res chain seq x y z
N LEU A 1 10.08 15.59 7.08
CA LEU A 1 9.07 14.97 7.96
C LEU A 1 9.43 13.52 8.30
N LEU A 2 9.52 12.61 7.32
CA LEU A 2 9.79 11.17 7.55
C LEU A 2 11.11 10.89 8.31
N LYS A 3 12.18 11.64 8.04
CA LYS A 3 13.47 11.54 8.76
C LYS A 3 13.38 11.84 10.27
N VAL A 4 12.37 12.59 10.72
CA VAL A 4 12.19 12.95 12.14
C VAL A 4 11.44 11.82 12.88
N PHE A 5 10.45 11.21 12.23
CA PHE A 5 9.72 10.06 12.77
C PHE A 5 10.57 8.79 12.88
N ALA A 6 11.60 8.64 12.02
CA ALA A 6 12.51 7.50 12.05
C ALA A 6 13.36 7.36 13.33
N ARG A 7 13.31 8.33 14.27
CA ARG A 7 14.05 8.31 15.54
C ARG A 7 13.36 7.53 16.65
N ASP A 8 12.10 7.14 16.47
CA ASP A 8 11.36 6.31 17.42
C ASP A 8 10.91 5.01 16.74
N ALA A 9 11.45 3.88 17.21
CA ALA A 9 11.12 2.55 16.71
C ALA A 9 9.62 2.24 16.85
N LYS A 10 8.91 2.89 17.80
CA LYS A 10 7.47 2.74 18.00
C LYS A 10 6.62 3.26 16.84
N ASN A 11 7.20 4.07 15.94
CA ASN A 11 6.49 4.64 14.78
C ASN A 11 6.88 4.01 13.45
N LEU A 12 7.59 2.87 13.45
CA LEU A 12 8.09 2.27 12.21
C LEU A 12 6.97 1.82 11.27
N ARG A 13 5.86 1.26 11.78
CA ARG A 13 4.66 0.93 10.98
C ARG A 13 4.11 2.17 10.26
N THR A 14 3.89 3.25 10.99
CA THR A 14 3.44 4.55 10.46
C THR A 14 4.42 5.10 9.42
N LEU A 15 5.72 4.91 9.62
CA LEU A 15 6.75 5.34 8.67
C LEU A 15 6.69 4.55 7.37
N ILE A 16 6.49 3.24 7.43
CA ILE A 16 6.32 2.37 6.25
C ILE A 16 5.06 2.80 5.47
N GLN A 17 3.91 2.90 6.14
CA GLN A 17 2.67 3.39 5.53
C GLN A 17 2.85 4.77 4.90
N GLY A 18 3.41 5.71 5.66
CA GLY A 18 3.68 7.07 5.20
C GLY A 18 4.63 7.12 4.00
N THR A 19 5.54 6.16 3.88
CA THR A 19 6.43 6.03 2.72
C THR A 19 5.66 5.60 1.48
N GLY A 20 4.80 4.59 1.58
CA GLY A 20 3.90 4.19 0.48
C GLY A 20 2.99 5.35 0.04
N ILE A 21 2.41 6.09 1.00
CA ILE A 21 1.56 7.26 0.73
C ILE A 21 2.36 8.45 0.16
N ALA A 22 3.61 8.63 0.55
CA ALA A 22 4.47 9.69 0.03
C ALA A 22 4.86 9.42 -1.43
N GLY A 23 4.94 8.15 -1.84
CA GLY A 23 5.10 7.75 -3.23
C GLY A 23 6.51 7.95 -3.80
N ASP A 24 7.51 8.29 -2.98
CA ASP A 24 8.86 8.59 -3.46
C ASP A 24 9.68 7.30 -3.64
N PRO A 25 10.11 6.96 -4.87
CA PRO A 25 10.79 5.71 -5.17
C PRO A 25 12.16 5.59 -4.48
N THR A 26 12.73 6.69 -3.98
CA THR A 26 13.99 6.69 -3.23
C THR A 26 13.94 5.80 -1.98
N TYR A 27 12.75 5.58 -1.41
CA TYR A 27 12.57 4.71 -0.25
C TYR A 27 12.33 3.24 -0.59
N VAL A 28 12.19 2.87 -1.87
CA VAL A 28 11.94 1.47 -2.26
C VAL A 28 13.02 0.51 -1.73
N PRO A 29 14.33 0.79 -1.84
CA PRO A 29 15.35 -0.08 -1.24
C PRO A 29 15.19 -0.25 0.27
N TRP A 30 14.72 0.79 0.97
CA TRP A 30 14.45 0.73 2.41
C TRP A 30 13.21 -0.11 2.74
N LEU A 31 12.15 -0.02 1.93
CA LEU A 31 10.97 -0.88 2.05
C LEU A 31 11.33 -2.35 1.82
N ILE A 32 12.12 -2.66 0.78
CA ILE A 32 12.57 -4.02 0.48
C ILE A 32 13.32 -4.62 1.67
N LYS A 33 14.18 -3.84 2.34
CA LYS A 33 14.86 -4.31 3.56
C LYS A 33 13.88 -4.67 4.69
N HIS A 34 12.81 -3.89 4.87
CA HIS A 34 11.79 -4.17 5.89
C HIS A 34 10.84 -5.32 5.52
N MET A 35 10.87 -5.80 4.28
CA MET A 35 10.15 -7.02 3.89
C MET A 35 10.73 -8.29 4.52
N GLU A 36 11.96 -8.23 5.06
CA GLU A 36 12.59 -9.33 5.79
C GLU A 36 12.05 -9.49 7.23
N ASP A 37 11.54 -8.40 7.83
CA ASP A 37 10.94 -8.44 9.18
C ASP A 37 9.52 -8.97 9.09
N LEU A 38 9.26 -10.17 9.63
CA LEU A 38 7.97 -10.83 9.56
C LEU A 38 6.80 -9.98 10.08
N LYS A 39 7.01 -9.10 11.06
CA LYS A 39 5.95 -8.24 11.62
C LYS A 39 5.60 -7.05 10.73
N LEU A 40 6.47 -6.72 9.78
CA LEU A 40 6.34 -5.57 8.89
C LEU A 40 6.30 -5.98 7.41
N ALA A 41 6.54 -7.25 7.11
CA ALA A 41 6.79 -7.72 5.76
C ALA A 41 5.65 -7.40 4.82
N ARG A 42 4.43 -7.79 5.20
CA ARG A 42 3.20 -7.55 4.45
C ARG A 42 2.95 -6.06 4.24
N LEU A 43 3.11 -5.25 5.28
CA LEU A 43 2.93 -3.79 5.22
C LEU A 43 3.97 -3.10 4.32
N ALA A 44 5.22 -3.54 4.38
CA ALA A 44 6.29 -3.06 3.50
C ALA A 44 6.03 -3.45 2.04
N GLY A 45 5.53 -4.68 1.80
CA GLY A 45 5.05 -5.18 0.51
C GLY A 45 3.94 -4.33 -0.08
N GLU A 46 2.94 -3.96 0.72
CA GLU A 46 1.89 -3.05 0.28
C GLU A 46 2.43 -1.66 -0.04
N SER A 47 3.28 -1.09 0.81
CA SER A 47 3.85 0.24 0.56
C SER A 47 4.69 0.27 -0.72
N PHE A 48 5.40 -0.82 -1.00
CA PHE A 48 6.09 -1.03 -2.27
C PHE A 48 5.12 -1.13 -3.45
N THR A 49 4.01 -1.85 -3.29
CA THR A 49 2.93 -1.96 -4.29
C THR A 49 2.32 -0.58 -4.57
N PHE A 50 2.10 0.25 -3.56
CA PHE A 50 1.58 1.60 -3.72
C PHE A 50 2.50 2.48 -4.55
N ILE A 51 3.83 2.32 -4.46
CA ILE A 51 4.77 3.10 -5.26
C ILE A 51 4.86 2.53 -6.68
N THR A 52 5.01 1.21 -6.81
CA THR A 52 5.39 0.55 -8.07
C THR A 52 4.21 0.09 -8.92
N GLY A 53 3.02 -0.05 -8.33
CA GLY A 53 1.83 -0.56 -8.99
C GLY A 53 1.83 -2.07 -9.21
N LEU A 54 2.80 -2.79 -8.64
CA LEU A 54 2.91 -4.24 -8.79
C LEU A 54 1.88 -4.98 -7.93
N ASP A 55 1.11 -5.84 -8.55
CA ASP A 55 0.36 -6.86 -7.83
C ASP A 55 1.29 -8.05 -7.55
N LEU A 56 1.70 -8.21 -6.29
CA LEU A 56 2.71 -9.19 -5.90
C LEU A 56 2.23 -10.63 -6.14
N ALA A 57 0.95 -10.91 -5.88
CA ALA A 57 0.38 -12.24 -6.07
C ALA A 57 0.27 -12.58 -7.56
N TYR A 58 -0.30 -11.65 -8.34
CA TYR A 58 -0.49 -11.84 -9.78
C TYR A 58 0.84 -12.03 -10.54
N LEU A 59 1.91 -11.39 -10.07
CA LEU A 59 3.23 -11.45 -10.71
C LEU A 59 4.17 -12.49 -10.13
N ASP A 60 3.68 -13.38 -9.25
CA ASP A 60 4.49 -14.40 -8.57
C ASP A 60 5.70 -13.78 -7.81
N LEU A 61 5.51 -12.59 -7.25
CA LEU A 61 6.48 -11.87 -6.41
C LEU A 61 6.21 -12.06 -4.91
N GLU A 62 5.30 -12.97 -4.57
CA GLU A 62 5.01 -13.37 -3.21
C GLU A 62 5.57 -14.77 -2.89
N ARG A 63 5.61 -15.08 -1.60
CA ARG A 63 5.96 -16.39 -1.06
C ARG A 63 4.80 -16.90 -0.21
N LYS A 64 4.86 -18.18 0.17
CA LYS A 64 3.95 -18.72 1.17
C LYS A 64 4.15 -18.01 2.52
N PRO A 65 3.08 -17.90 3.34
CA PRO A 65 3.21 -17.47 4.73
C PRO A 65 4.28 -18.31 5.46
N PRO A 66 5.05 -17.71 6.38
CA PRO A 66 5.96 -18.46 7.23
C PRO A 66 5.21 -19.56 7.99
N GLU A 67 5.79 -20.76 8.02
CA GLU A 67 5.32 -21.83 8.90
C GLU A 67 5.65 -21.45 10.36
N ASP A 68 4.80 -21.87 11.31
CA ASP A 68 4.99 -21.69 12.76
C ASP A 68 4.97 -20.26 13.30
N VAL A 69 4.35 -19.31 12.60
CA VAL A 69 4.13 -17.94 13.13
C VAL A 69 2.66 -17.57 13.01
N GLU A 70 1.98 -17.47 14.16
CA GLU A 70 0.63 -16.92 14.25
C GLU A 70 0.69 -15.39 14.17
N PHE A 71 -0.08 -14.83 13.25
CA PHE A 71 -0.25 -13.38 13.11
C PHE A 71 -1.72 -13.05 13.33
N GLY A 72 -1.99 -12.26 14.38
CA GLY A 72 -3.35 -11.92 14.76
C GLY A 72 -3.99 -12.93 15.72
N PRO A 73 -5.29 -12.77 15.97
CA PRO A 73 -6.04 -13.58 16.92
C PRO A 73 -6.30 -14.96 16.31
N ASN A 74 -6.25 -16.01 17.13
CA ASN A 74 -6.59 -17.36 16.70
C ASN A 74 -8.08 -17.66 16.96
N ASP A 75 -8.55 -18.85 16.55
CA ASP A 75 -9.92 -19.29 16.76
C ASP A 75 -10.14 -19.95 18.15
N ASP A 76 -9.18 -19.84 19.08
CA ASP A 76 -9.29 -20.43 20.42
C ASP A 76 -10.29 -19.62 21.26
N PRO A 77 -11.42 -20.21 21.70
CA PRO A 77 -12.41 -19.51 22.50
C PRO A 77 -11.91 -19.10 23.90
N ASP A 78 -10.79 -19.66 24.36
CA ASP A 78 -10.15 -19.30 25.63
C ASP A 78 -9.03 -18.25 25.45
N ASP A 79 -8.76 -17.77 24.23
CA ASP A 79 -7.84 -16.67 23.95
C ASP A 79 -8.56 -15.30 24.05
N ASP A 80 -8.02 -14.42 24.89
CA ASP A 80 -8.57 -13.08 25.14
C ASP A 80 -8.16 -12.06 24.04
N ASP A 81 -7.21 -12.39 23.16
CA ASP A 81 -6.82 -11.51 22.05
C ASP A 81 -7.85 -11.54 20.92
N VAL A 82 -8.69 -10.50 20.86
CA VAL A 82 -9.69 -10.29 19.81
C VAL A 82 -9.29 -9.18 18.82
N ALA A 83 -8.04 -8.72 18.85
CA ALA A 83 -7.58 -7.63 17.99
C ALA A 83 -7.49 -8.11 16.54
N MET A 84 -8.14 -7.42 15.59
CA MET A 84 -8.02 -7.79 14.18
C MET A 84 -6.59 -7.57 13.65
N ASP A 85 -6.09 -8.51 12.84
CA ASP A 85 -4.84 -8.32 12.10
C ASP A 85 -4.98 -7.24 11.04
N GLU A 86 -4.28 -6.11 11.23
CA GLU A 86 -4.29 -4.97 10.30
C GLU A 86 -3.73 -5.28 8.91
N ASP A 87 -2.88 -6.29 8.83
CA ASP A 87 -2.17 -6.69 7.61
C ASP A 87 -2.80 -7.97 6.99
N ASP A 88 -3.96 -8.39 7.50
CA ASP A 88 -4.70 -9.54 6.96
C ASP A 88 -4.92 -9.43 5.46
N SER A 89 -4.92 -10.58 4.78
CA SER A 89 -5.08 -10.72 3.33
C SER A 89 -4.00 -10.03 2.47
N LEU A 90 -2.99 -9.39 3.06
CA LEU A 90 -1.84 -8.87 2.31
C LEU A 90 -0.87 -10.00 1.93
N PRO A 91 -0.28 -9.92 0.72
CA PRO A 91 0.66 -10.92 0.24
C PRO A 91 1.95 -10.91 1.07
N TRP A 92 2.56 -12.07 1.23
CA TRP A 92 3.88 -12.21 1.84
C TRP A 92 4.95 -11.95 0.78
N PRO A 93 5.73 -10.85 0.84
CA PRO A 93 6.69 -10.53 -0.22
C PRO A 93 7.82 -11.56 -0.33
N ASP A 94 8.17 -11.94 -1.56
CA ASP A 94 9.41 -12.67 -1.88
C ASP A 94 10.54 -11.65 -2.12
N VAL A 95 11.34 -11.41 -1.07
CA VAL A 95 12.41 -10.41 -1.08
C VAL A 95 13.41 -10.60 -2.23
N PRO A 96 13.95 -11.83 -2.47
CA PRO A 96 14.79 -12.07 -3.64
C PRO A 96 14.15 -11.68 -4.98
N LYS A 97 12.92 -12.12 -5.27
CA LYS A 97 12.25 -11.81 -6.55
C LYS A 97 11.96 -10.32 -6.69
N ILE A 98 11.47 -9.67 -5.64
CA ILE A 98 11.20 -8.23 -5.61
C ILE A 98 12.48 -7.42 -5.81
N THR A 99 13.57 -7.82 -5.15
CA THR A 99 14.88 -7.16 -5.30
C THR A 99 15.38 -7.24 -6.74
N ALA A 100 15.28 -8.42 -7.36
CA ALA A 100 15.66 -8.62 -8.76
C ALA A 100 14.79 -7.77 -9.70
N TRP A 101 13.47 -7.73 -9.48
CA TRP A 101 12.58 -6.89 -10.26
C TRP A 101 12.93 -5.41 -10.12
N TRP A 102 13.19 -4.93 -8.90
CA TRP A 102 13.53 -3.54 -8.65
C TRP A 102 14.85 -3.15 -9.33
N ALA A 103 15.87 -4.00 -9.25
CA ALA A 103 17.14 -3.76 -9.92
C ALA A 103 16.96 -3.59 -11.44
N ALA A 104 16.07 -4.36 -12.06
CA ALA A 104 15.79 -4.29 -13.49
C ALA A 104 14.91 -3.10 -13.91
N ASN A 105 14.04 -2.60 -13.02
CA ASN A 105 12.99 -1.62 -13.39
C ASN A 105 13.16 -0.23 -12.75
N SER A 106 14.04 -0.09 -11.76
CA SER A 106 14.19 1.15 -10.96
C SER A 106 14.46 2.41 -11.80
N LEU A 107 15.15 2.28 -12.95
CA LEU A 107 15.45 3.40 -13.85
C LEU A 107 14.20 4.11 -14.42
N ARG A 108 13.03 3.46 -14.39
CA ARG A 108 11.75 4.06 -14.81
C ARG A 108 11.17 5.01 -13.78
N PHE A 109 11.67 4.97 -12.54
CA PHE A 109 11.16 5.76 -11.43
C PHE A 109 12.10 6.94 -11.15
N GLN A 110 11.55 8.15 -11.18
CA GLN A 110 12.32 9.37 -10.95
C GLN A 110 12.28 9.77 -9.47
N SER A 111 13.44 10.03 -8.87
CA SER A 111 13.53 10.55 -7.50
C SER A 111 12.83 11.90 -7.39
N GLY A 112 12.10 12.12 -6.30
CA GLY A 112 11.35 13.36 -6.05
C GLY A 112 10.00 13.45 -6.77
N VAL A 113 9.67 12.50 -7.65
CA VAL A 113 8.32 12.35 -8.22
C VAL A 113 7.49 11.46 -7.30
N ARG A 114 6.26 11.88 -7.00
CA ARG A 114 5.30 11.05 -6.27
C ARG A 114 4.62 10.08 -7.23
N TYR A 115 4.90 8.80 -7.04
CA TYR A 115 4.19 7.71 -7.70
C TYR A 115 3.06 7.18 -6.84
N PHE A 116 2.01 6.72 -7.50
CA PHE A 116 0.92 5.97 -6.90
C PHE A 116 0.49 4.91 -7.90
N MET A 117 0.45 3.65 -7.50
CA MET A 117 0.14 2.52 -8.36
C MET A 117 0.93 2.55 -9.69
N GLY A 118 2.24 2.81 -9.62
CA GLY A 118 3.16 2.70 -10.76
C GLY A 118 3.26 3.93 -11.66
N GLU A 119 2.40 4.94 -11.48
CA GLU A 119 2.39 6.15 -12.30
C GLU A 119 2.52 7.42 -11.44
N PRO A 120 3.05 8.53 -11.99
CA PRO A 120 3.00 9.82 -11.32
C PRO A 120 1.56 10.21 -10.98
N VAL A 121 1.37 10.76 -9.78
CA VAL A 121 0.03 11.14 -9.29
C VAL A 121 -0.59 12.22 -10.18
N SER A 122 -1.75 11.91 -10.75
CA SER A 122 -2.59 12.82 -11.54
C SER A 122 -4.07 12.55 -11.25
N ARG A 123 -4.95 13.49 -11.62
CA ARG A 123 -6.39 13.33 -11.40
C ARG A 123 -6.93 12.13 -12.17
N GLU A 124 -6.51 11.98 -13.42
CA GLU A 124 -6.92 10.92 -14.34
C GLU A 124 -6.50 9.55 -13.81
N HIS A 125 -5.26 9.44 -13.34
CA HIS A 125 -4.74 8.21 -12.76
C HIS A 125 -5.47 7.84 -11.46
N CYS A 126 -5.66 8.79 -10.53
CA CYS A 126 -6.41 8.53 -9.31
C CYS A 126 -7.87 8.11 -9.61
N LEU A 127 -8.52 8.67 -10.62
CA LEU A 127 -9.85 8.21 -11.04
C LEU A 127 -9.83 6.78 -11.60
N SER A 128 -8.79 6.41 -12.34
CA SER A 128 -8.60 5.03 -12.82
C SER A 128 -8.49 4.05 -11.65
N VAL A 129 -7.60 4.34 -10.69
CA VAL A 129 -7.41 3.51 -9.49
C VAL A 129 -8.67 3.48 -8.62
N LEU A 130 -9.40 4.59 -8.47
CA LEU A 130 -10.65 4.64 -7.72
C LEU A 130 -11.74 3.73 -8.32
N LYS A 131 -11.74 3.55 -9.65
CA LYS A 131 -12.68 2.69 -10.37
C LYS A 131 -12.30 1.21 -10.30
N GLY A 132 -11.02 0.87 -10.44
CA GLY A 132 -10.56 -0.50 -10.65
C GLY A 132 -9.70 -1.13 -9.56
N GLY A 133 -9.20 -0.35 -8.59
CA GLY A 133 -8.30 -0.84 -7.55
C GLY A 133 -8.99 -1.63 -6.43
N CYS A 134 -8.21 -2.25 -5.56
CA CYS A 134 -8.71 -2.86 -4.32
C CYS A 134 -9.08 -1.78 -3.28
N GLN A 135 -9.77 -2.15 -2.20
CA GLN A 135 -10.35 -1.17 -1.27
C GLN A 135 -9.32 -0.19 -0.69
N ARG A 136 -8.13 -0.65 -0.29
CA ARG A 136 -7.06 0.20 0.26
C ARG A 136 -6.53 1.19 -0.78
N GLN A 137 -6.34 0.74 -2.03
CA GLN A 137 -5.95 1.59 -3.16
C GLN A 137 -7.03 2.62 -3.48
N ARG A 138 -8.31 2.23 -3.47
CA ARG A 138 -9.45 3.14 -3.73
C ARG A 138 -9.56 4.23 -2.66
N ILE A 139 -9.33 3.89 -1.39
CA ILE A 139 -9.29 4.87 -0.29
C ILE A 139 -8.19 5.89 -0.53
N ALA A 140 -6.96 5.45 -0.85
CA ALA A 140 -5.84 6.34 -1.15
C ALA A 140 -6.13 7.22 -2.38
N ALA A 141 -6.72 6.65 -3.44
CA ALA A 141 -7.10 7.38 -4.64
C ALA A 141 -8.12 8.51 -4.35
N ALA A 142 -9.13 8.22 -3.51
CA ALA A 142 -10.10 9.22 -3.09
C ALA A 142 -9.44 10.38 -2.32
N GLN A 143 -8.49 10.08 -1.44
CA GLN A 143 -7.73 11.09 -0.69
C GLN A 143 -6.85 11.94 -1.60
N TYR A 144 -6.14 11.33 -2.54
CA TYR A 144 -5.30 12.05 -3.50
C TYR A 144 -6.12 12.96 -4.42
N LEU A 145 -7.32 12.56 -4.84
CA LEU A 145 -8.20 13.45 -5.62
C LEU A 145 -8.51 14.74 -4.85
N CYS A 146 -8.80 14.65 -3.55
CA CYS A 146 -9.03 15.83 -2.71
C CYS A 146 -7.78 16.70 -2.52
N LEU A 147 -6.60 16.08 -2.42
CA LEU A 147 -5.34 16.82 -2.30
C LEU A 147 -4.94 17.52 -3.60
N LEU A 148 -5.22 16.89 -4.75
CA LEU A 148 -4.98 17.47 -6.08
C LEU A 148 -5.94 18.61 -6.40
N GLN A 149 -7.19 18.52 -5.92
CA GLN A 149 -8.20 19.55 -6.12
C GLN A 149 -8.84 19.94 -4.77
N PRO A 150 -8.16 20.79 -3.98
CA PRO A 150 -8.67 21.25 -2.68
C PRO A 150 -10.08 21.84 -2.79
N GLY A 151 -10.92 21.57 -1.80
CA GLY A 151 -12.32 22.01 -1.78
C GLY A 151 -13.31 21.03 -2.43
N THR A 152 -12.84 19.88 -2.93
CA THR A 152 -13.71 18.79 -3.39
C THR A 152 -14.07 17.83 -2.25
N PRO A 153 -15.29 17.26 -2.23
CA PRO A 153 -15.68 16.29 -1.22
C PRO A 153 -14.93 14.97 -1.39
N LEU A 154 -14.55 14.34 -0.27
CA LEU A 154 -13.95 13.02 -0.26
C LEU A 154 -14.95 11.97 -0.78
N PHE A 155 -14.53 11.19 -1.78
CA PHE A 155 -15.33 10.09 -2.29
C PHE A 155 -15.47 9.00 -1.23
N ASN A 156 -16.71 8.68 -0.84
CA ASN A 156 -16.96 7.64 0.17
C ASN A 156 -16.91 6.24 -0.45
N THR A 157 -15.75 5.59 -0.35
CA THR A 157 -15.48 4.22 -0.82
C THR A 157 -16.20 3.13 -0.01
N SER A 158 -16.81 3.49 1.11
CA SER A 158 -17.61 2.59 1.98
C SER A 158 -19.11 2.73 1.76
N ALA A 159 -19.57 3.62 0.87
CA ALA A 159 -20.98 3.73 0.52
C ALA A 159 -21.48 2.46 -0.22
N PRO A 160 -22.79 2.20 -0.31
CA PRO A 160 -23.29 1.07 -1.11
C PRO A 160 -22.83 1.14 -2.58
N ALA A 161 -22.48 -0.01 -3.18
CA ALA A 161 -21.85 -0.08 -4.50
C ALA A 161 -22.61 0.68 -5.61
N TRP A 162 -23.95 0.58 -5.64
CA TRP A 162 -24.79 1.30 -6.60
C TRP A 162 -24.65 2.83 -6.50
N ARG A 163 -24.41 3.35 -5.28
CA ARG A 163 -24.22 4.78 -5.03
C ARG A 163 -22.85 5.22 -5.51
N GLN A 164 -21.84 4.40 -5.24
CA GLN A 164 -20.48 4.60 -5.72
C GLN A 164 -20.43 4.66 -7.25
N GLN A 165 -21.07 3.70 -7.94
CA GLN A 165 -21.16 3.67 -9.41
C GLN A 165 -21.79 4.95 -9.99
N ARG A 166 -22.92 5.40 -9.42
CA ARG A 166 -23.60 6.62 -9.85
C ARG A 166 -22.74 7.88 -9.65
N TRP A 167 -21.96 7.95 -8.58
CA TRP A 167 -21.04 9.07 -8.34
C TRP A 167 -19.84 9.03 -9.28
N LEU A 168 -19.23 7.86 -9.50
CA LEU A 168 -18.12 7.69 -10.43
C LEU A 168 -18.49 8.09 -11.86
N ALA A 169 -19.71 7.80 -12.30
CA ALA A 169 -20.23 8.21 -13.61
C ALA A 169 -20.28 9.75 -13.79
N LYS A 170 -20.35 10.52 -12.70
CA LYS A 170 -20.35 11.99 -12.72
C LYS A 170 -18.96 12.62 -12.61
N MET A 171 -17.95 11.82 -12.26
CA MET A 171 -16.56 12.27 -12.10
C MET A 171 -15.71 12.01 -13.35
N ALA A 172 -16.25 11.21 -14.28
CA ALA A 172 -15.66 10.89 -15.58
C ALA A 172 -15.62 12.11 -16.51
#